data_AF-A0A4Y2VC41-F1
#
_entry.id   AF-A0A4Y2VC41-F1
#
_cell.length_a   1.000
_cell.length_b   1.000
_cell.length_c   1.000
_cell.angle_alpha   90.00
_cell.angle_beta   90.00
_cell.angle_gamma   90.00
#
_symmetry.space_group_name_H-M   'P 1'
#
loop_
_entity.id
_entity.type
_entity.pdbx_description
1 polymer ?
#
loop_
_entity_poly.entity_id
_entity_poly.type
_entity_poly.pdbx_seq_one_letter_code
_entity_poly.pdbx_strand_id
1 'polypeptide(L)'
;MADEKGVVTCLEETRHGFEDGDHVTFSEVQGMVELNGCEPRKVTVFGPYTFGIGDTSNLSDYIRGGVATQVNMPKKISFKSFKDSVAEPEFIMSDFAKMDRPPQLHLAFQGLHMFKQNNNRLPRPWNEEDATEFLSIVKELNAKIKEPVELNEDLLRRFSYIAEGDICPMQAVIGGITAQEIMKACSGKFHPIVQWLYFDALECLPEEGLVNEELAQPMGCRYDGQIGIFGRDFQKKLASLKYFVVGSGAIGCEHLKNMAMMGIASEPEGKIIITDMDLIERSNLNRQFLFRPWDVGEMKSVVAAKAVTKMNPSVNVEAHQNRVGPETEMVYDDDFFESLDGVANALDNIDARTYMDRRCVYYRKPLLESGTLGTKGNVQVVIPFLTESYASSQDPPERSIPICTLKNFPNAIEHTLQWARDEFEGLYKQAAENAHAYLTDSTFMERTLKLAGNQPLEVLETVKRVIIDDRPESFQHCVMWARLHWEEQYHNQISQLLYNFPPDQLTSTGAPFWSGPKRCPKPLNFDVNN
;
A
#
# COMPACT_ATOMS: atom_id res chain seq x y z
N MET A 1 10.76 -7.18 -48.17
CA MET A 1 12.00 -6.80 -47.45
C MET A 1 11.72 -7.14 -46.01
N ALA A 2 12.26 -8.25 -45.52
CA ALA A 2 12.10 -8.62 -44.11
C ALA A 2 12.84 -7.56 -43.27
N ASP A 3 12.13 -6.90 -42.37
CA ASP A 3 12.74 -5.94 -41.45
C ASP A 3 13.71 -6.69 -40.53
N GLU A 4 14.99 -6.35 -40.58
CA GLU A 4 16.04 -6.89 -39.68
C GLU A 4 15.74 -6.63 -38.18
N LYS A 5 14.72 -5.81 -37.89
CA LYS A 5 14.27 -5.43 -36.56
C LYS A 5 12.76 -5.67 -36.45
N GLY A 6 12.32 -6.92 -36.44
CA GLY A 6 10.90 -7.30 -36.38
C GLY A 6 10.11 -6.40 -35.42
N VAL A 7 9.19 -5.61 -35.99
CA VAL A 7 8.44 -4.57 -35.30
C VAL A 7 7.09 -5.12 -34.86
N VAL A 8 6.83 -5.08 -33.57
CA VAL A 8 5.55 -5.45 -32.97
C VAL A 8 4.73 -4.19 -32.73
N THR A 9 3.46 -4.21 -33.13
CA THR A 9 2.50 -3.12 -32.91
C THR A 9 1.39 -3.63 -32.00
N CYS A 10 1.09 -2.88 -30.94
CA CYS A 10 0.04 -3.20 -29.98
C CYS A 10 -1.35 -2.98 -30.59
N LEU A 11 -2.37 -3.53 -29.93
CA LEU A 11 -3.76 -3.20 -30.24
C LEU A 11 -4.02 -1.69 -30.07
N GLU A 12 -5.01 -1.18 -30.79
CA GLU A 12 -5.39 0.23 -30.78
C GLU A 12 -5.62 0.72 -29.34
N GLU A 13 -5.11 1.91 -29.02
CA GLU A 13 -5.13 2.55 -27.70
C GLU A 13 -4.50 1.75 -26.53
N THR A 14 -3.81 0.64 -26.80
CA THR A 14 -3.21 -0.20 -25.76
C THR A 14 -1.70 0.05 -25.67
N ARG A 15 -1.25 0.75 -24.63
CA ARG A 15 0.19 0.94 -24.37
C ARG A 15 0.83 -0.34 -23.85
N HIS A 16 2.03 -0.68 -24.31
CA HIS A 16 2.73 -1.90 -23.85
C HIS A 16 3.37 -1.75 -22.46
N GLY A 17 3.78 -0.54 -22.08
CA GLY A 17 4.44 -0.29 -20.78
C GLY A 17 5.86 -0.84 -20.61
N PHE A 18 6.37 -1.62 -21.57
CA PHE A 18 7.77 -2.08 -21.60
C PHE A 18 8.79 -0.93 -21.68
N GLU A 19 9.98 -1.19 -21.16
CA GLU A 19 11.18 -0.37 -21.22
C GLU A 19 12.26 -1.02 -22.10
N ASP A 20 13.25 -0.22 -22.53
CA ASP A 20 14.38 -0.74 -23.29
C ASP A 20 15.19 -1.77 -22.49
N GLY A 21 15.36 -2.96 -23.07
CA GLY A 21 16.07 -4.06 -22.43
C GLY A 21 15.20 -5.03 -21.63
N ASP A 22 13.89 -4.77 -21.52
CA ASP A 22 12.92 -5.80 -21.11
C ASP A 22 13.00 -7.03 -22.03
N HIS A 23 12.48 -8.15 -21.54
CA HIS A 23 12.38 -9.37 -22.34
C HIS A 23 10.92 -9.82 -22.42
N VAL A 24 10.52 -10.33 -23.58
CA VAL A 24 9.15 -10.79 -23.83
C VAL A 24 9.14 -12.17 -24.47
N THR A 25 8.11 -12.94 -24.18
CA THR A 25 7.72 -14.14 -24.94
C THR A 25 6.33 -13.93 -25.53
N PHE A 26 5.94 -14.76 -26.49
CA PHE A 26 4.66 -14.63 -27.20
C PHE A 26 3.79 -15.86 -27.04
N SER A 27 2.48 -15.67 -27.16
CA SER A 27 1.50 -16.73 -27.25
C SER A 27 0.38 -16.32 -28.20
N GLU A 28 -0.35 -17.28 -28.76
CA GLU A 28 -1.53 -17.07 -29.63
C GLU A 28 -1.26 -16.27 -30.93
N VAL A 29 0.00 -16.14 -31.34
CA VAL A 29 0.37 -15.54 -32.64
C VAL A 29 0.02 -16.51 -33.76
N GLN A 30 -0.80 -16.07 -34.72
CA GLN A 30 -1.17 -16.87 -35.88
C GLN A 30 -0.30 -16.50 -37.10
N GLY A 31 0.08 -17.50 -37.88
CA GLY A 31 0.98 -17.34 -39.04
C GLY A 31 2.45 -17.52 -38.69
N MET A 32 2.92 -16.79 -37.67
CA MET A 32 4.30 -16.83 -37.18
C MET A 32 4.38 -17.68 -35.90
N VAL A 33 4.11 -18.98 -36.02
CA VAL A 33 3.93 -19.89 -34.87
C VAL A 33 5.21 -20.13 -34.07
N GLU A 34 6.37 -19.90 -34.67
CA GLU A 34 7.70 -20.04 -34.07
C GLU A 34 7.94 -19.02 -32.94
N LEU A 35 7.16 -17.93 -32.89
CA LEU A 35 7.19 -16.99 -31.77
C LEU A 35 6.46 -17.52 -30.53
N ASN A 36 5.49 -18.43 -30.69
CA ASN A 36 4.70 -18.90 -29.56
C ASN A 36 5.55 -19.76 -28.63
N GLY A 37 5.71 -19.33 -27.38
CA GLY A 37 6.56 -19.98 -26.39
C GLY A 37 8.05 -19.89 -26.69
N CYS A 38 8.48 -18.91 -27.51
CA CYS A 38 9.90 -18.73 -27.80
C CYS A 38 10.69 -18.30 -26.56
N GLU A 39 12.01 -18.54 -26.59
CA GLU A 39 12.93 -17.97 -25.61
C GLU A 39 12.75 -16.44 -25.52
N PRO A 40 12.85 -15.85 -24.31
CA PRO A 40 12.60 -14.44 -24.11
C PRO A 40 13.46 -13.55 -25.02
N ARG A 41 12.82 -12.72 -25.83
CA ARG A 41 13.48 -11.80 -26.77
C ARG A 41 13.59 -10.41 -26.16
N LYS A 42 14.75 -9.77 -26.33
CA LYS A 42 15.02 -8.42 -25.84
C LYS A 42 14.17 -7.39 -26.59
N VAL A 43 13.55 -6.49 -25.84
CA VAL A 43 12.71 -5.39 -26.33
C VAL A 43 13.57 -4.17 -26.66
N THR A 44 13.26 -3.53 -27.78
CA THR A 44 13.70 -2.16 -28.11
C THR A 44 12.48 -1.29 -28.34
N VAL A 45 12.26 -0.27 -27.52
CA VAL A 45 11.05 0.58 -27.57
C VAL A 45 11.18 1.58 -28.71
N PHE A 46 10.16 1.66 -29.57
CA PHE A 46 10.09 2.65 -30.66
C PHE A 46 9.04 3.73 -30.42
N GLY A 47 8.09 3.47 -29.54
CA GLY A 47 7.05 4.41 -29.11
C GLY A 47 6.07 3.70 -28.17
N PRO A 48 5.06 4.38 -27.61
CA PRO A 48 4.18 3.80 -26.57
C PRO A 48 3.34 2.60 -27.04
N TYR A 49 3.25 2.36 -28.34
CA TYR A 49 2.45 1.30 -28.97
C TYR A 49 3.28 0.34 -29.81
N THR A 50 4.59 0.57 -29.95
CA THR A 50 5.45 -0.20 -30.87
C THR A 50 6.82 -0.49 -30.28
N PHE A 51 7.29 -1.71 -30.50
CA PHE A 51 8.60 -2.15 -30.03
C PHE A 51 9.20 -3.21 -30.95
N GLY A 52 10.52 -3.34 -30.97
CA GLY A 52 11.26 -4.32 -31.74
C GLY A 52 11.66 -5.55 -30.93
N ILE A 53 11.77 -6.70 -31.59
CA ILE A 53 12.15 -8.01 -31.01
C ILE A 53 13.35 -8.68 -31.69
N GLY A 54 14.13 -7.90 -32.44
CA GLY A 54 15.26 -8.39 -33.23
C GLY A 54 14.84 -9.06 -34.54
N ASP A 55 15.73 -9.89 -35.11
CA ASP A 55 15.53 -10.47 -36.43
C ASP A 55 14.36 -11.48 -36.46
N THR A 56 13.48 -11.30 -37.44
CA THR A 56 12.34 -12.17 -37.75
C THR A 56 12.36 -12.67 -39.20
N SER A 57 13.46 -12.45 -39.94
CA SER A 57 13.58 -12.78 -41.37
C SER A 57 13.45 -14.27 -41.69
N ASN A 58 13.80 -15.14 -40.74
CA ASN A 58 13.71 -16.60 -40.86
C ASN A 58 12.39 -17.17 -40.30
N LEU A 59 11.42 -16.32 -39.94
CA LEU A 59 10.14 -16.76 -39.38
C LEU A 59 9.05 -16.76 -40.44
N SER A 60 8.02 -17.57 -40.23
CA SER A 60 6.84 -17.61 -41.09
C SER A 60 6.07 -16.28 -41.10
N ASP A 61 5.33 -16.01 -42.18
CA ASP A 61 4.55 -14.78 -42.31
C ASP A 61 3.47 -14.65 -41.22
N TYR A 62 3.39 -13.49 -40.58
CA TYR A 62 2.35 -13.17 -39.61
C TYR A 62 0.97 -13.08 -40.27
N ILE A 63 -0.06 -13.59 -39.59
CA ILE A 63 -1.46 -13.50 -40.02
C ILE A 63 -2.25 -12.56 -39.11
N ARG A 64 -2.36 -12.87 -37.81
CA ARG A 64 -3.16 -12.09 -36.84
C ARG A 64 -2.91 -12.52 -35.39
N GLY A 65 -3.36 -11.69 -34.46
CA GLY A 65 -3.46 -12.01 -33.04
C GLY A 65 -2.11 -12.10 -32.35
N GLY A 66 -2.13 -12.51 -31.08
CA GLY A 66 -0.94 -12.66 -30.26
C GLY A 66 -0.99 -11.85 -28.98
N VAL A 67 -0.35 -12.41 -27.95
CA VAL A 67 -0.16 -11.79 -26.64
C VAL A 67 1.32 -11.80 -26.33
N ALA A 68 1.90 -10.61 -26.13
CA ALA A 68 3.26 -10.47 -25.62
C ALA A 68 3.22 -10.46 -24.09
N THR A 69 4.03 -11.31 -23.46
CA THR A 69 4.16 -11.41 -22.00
C THR A 69 5.58 -11.07 -21.59
N GLN A 70 5.74 -10.08 -20.71
CA GLN A 70 7.05 -9.74 -20.14
C GLN A 70 7.59 -10.90 -19.31
N VAL A 71 8.87 -11.19 -19.48
CA VAL A 71 9.61 -12.20 -18.73
C VAL A 71 10.70 -11.50 -17.94
N ASN A 72 10.57 -11.54 -16.61
CA ASN A 72 11.54 -10.93 -15.70
C ASN A 72 12.80 -11.81 -15.62
N MET A 73 13.85 -11.41 -16.35
CA MET A 73 15.10 -12.15 -16.38
C MET A 73 15.90 -11.95 -15.08
N PRO A 74 16.46 -13.02 -14.48
CA PRO A 74 17.33 -12.89 -13.31
C PRO A 74 18.54 -12.00 -13.60
N LYS A 75 18.79 -11.02 -12.74
CA LYS A 75 19.97 -10.13 -12.82
C LYS A 75 20.96 -10.50 -11.72
N LYS A 76 22.22 -10.75 -12.11
CA LYS A 76 23.31 -10.90 -11.14
C LYS A 76 23.74 -9.52 -10.64
N ILE A 77 23.70 -9.34 -9.32
CA ILE A 77 24.17 -8.12 -8.64
C ILE A 77 25.44 -8.50 -7.86
N SER A 78 26.50 -7.71 -8.01
CA SER A 78 27.77 -7.91 -7.33
C SER A 78 27.93 -6.86 -6.24
N PHE A 79 28.34 -7.30 -5.05
CA PHE A 79 28.56 -6.45 -3.89
C PHE A 79 30.06 -6.34 -3.60
N LYS A 80 30.55 -5.12 -3.36
CA LYS A 80 31.86 -4.89 -2.74
C LYS A 80 31.87 -5.45 -1.31
N SER A 81 33.05 -5.81 -0.81
CA SER A 81 33.24 -6.16 0.60
C SER A 81 32.99 -4.93 1.47
N PHE A 82 32.67 -5.12 2.76
CA PHE A 82 32.47 -3.99 3.68
C PHE A 82 33.67 -3.02 3.65
N LYS A 83 34.91 -3.55 3.72
CA LYS A 83 36.14 -2.74 3.68
C LYS A 83 36.25 -1.90 2.42
N ASP A 84 36.03 -2.50 1.25
CA ASP A 84 36.16 -1.80 -0.02
C ASP A 84 35.00 -0.81 -0.24
N SER A 85 33.81 -1.15 0.26
CA SER A 85 32.63 -0.29 0.19
C SER A 85 32.70 0.94 1.09
N VAL A 86 33.49 0.90 2.19
CA VAL A 86 33.77 2.08 3.02
C VAL A 86 34.75 3.01 2.30
N ALA A 87 35.72 2.47 1.59
CA ALA A 87 36.69 3.28 0.84
C ALA A 87 36.08 3.88 -0.44
N GLU A 88 35.18 3.16 -1.10
CA GLU A 88 34.52 3.56 -2.35
C GLU A 88 33.00 3.29 -2.30
N PRO A 89 32.25 4.11 -1.52
CA PRO A 89 30.84 3.89 -1.28
C PRO A 89 29.97 4.17 -2.52
N GLU A 90 28.95 3.33 -2.69
CA GLU A 90 27.83 3.57 -3.61
C GLU A 90 26.59 3.92 -2.78
N PHE A 91 26.09 5.14 -2.93
CA PHE A 91 25.01 5.68 -2.12
C PHE A 91 23.66 5.57 -2.83
N ILE A 92 22.65 5.09 -2.11
CA ILE A 92 21.25 5.21 -2.47
C ILE A 92 20.70 6.49 -1.84
N MET A 93 20.14 7.37 -2.66
CA MET A 93 19.54 8.62 -2.20
C MET A 93 18.17 8.33 -1.57
N SER A 94 18.03 8.65 -0.29
CA SER A 94 16.75 8.61 0.43
C SER A 94 15.91 9.86 0.17
N ASP A 95 16.55 11.00 -0.07
CA ASP A 95 15.93 12.29 -0.34
C ASP A 95 16.74 13.05 -1.40
N PHE A 96 16.10 13.36 -2.53
CA PHE A 96 16.72 14.08 -3.64
C PHE A 96 16.92 15.58 -3.36
N ALA A 97 16.34 16.13 -2.31
CA ALA A 97 16.66 17.49 -1.85
C ALA A 97 17.96 17.55 -1.03
N LYS A 98 18.51 16.40 -0.64
CA LYS A 98 19.65 16.25 0.28
C LYS A 98 20.80 15.44 -0.32
N MET A 99 21.02 15.54 -1.63
CA MET A 99 21.98 14.70 -2.38
C MET A 99 23.44 14.84 -1.90
N ASP A 100 23.78 15.94 -1.25
CA ASP A 100 25.09 16.22 -0.67
C ASP A 100 25.31 15.56 0.71
N ARG A 101 24.25 15.10 1.39
CA ARG A 101 24.34 14.58 2.76
C ARG A 101 24.96 13.18 2.87
N PRO A 102 24.66 12.18 2.03
CA PRO A 102 25.18 10.81 2.22
C PRO A 102 26.71 10.71 2.33
N PRO A 103 27.53 11.39 1.50
CA PRO A 103 28.98 11.40 1.67
C PRO A 103 29.44 11.98 3.02
N GLN A 104 28.77 13.03 3.50
CA GLN A 104 29.08 13.68 4.78
C GLN A 104 28.69 12.79 5.97
N LEU A 105 27.50 12.17 5.91
CA LEU A 105 27.03 11.22 6.92
C LEU A 105 27.89 9.96 6.96
N HIS A 106 28.41 9.51 5.81
CA HIS A 106 29.36 8.41 5.74
C HIS A 106 30.63 8.67 6.55
N LEU A 107 31.15 9.90 6.50
CA LEU A 107 32.26 10.34 7.34
C LEU A 107 31.83 10.53 8.81
N ALA A 108 30.63 11.06 9.05
CA ALA A 108 30.10 11.29 10.39
C ALA A 108 30.00 9.99 11.22
N PHE A 109 29.45 8.91 10.64
CA PHE A 109 29.35 7.61 11.31
C PHE A 109 30.73 6.98 11.58
N GLN A 110 31.70 7.15 10.66
CA GLN A 110 33.08 6.72 10.90
C GLN A 110 33.73 7.53 12.04
N GLY A 111 33.55 8.85 12.01
CA GLY A 111 34.02 9.76 13.04
C GLY A 111 33.42 9.43 14.40
N LEU A 112 32.15 9.01 14.45
CA LEU A 112 31.46 8.63 15.68
C LEU A 112 32.10 7.37 16.30
N HIS A 113 32.41 6.37 15.47
CA HIS A 113 33.11 5.17 15.94
C HIS A 113 34.51 5.50 16.48
N MET A 114 35.24 6.40 15.82
CA MET A 114 36.54 6.87 16.31
C MET A 114 36.44 7.68 17.60
N PHE A 115 35.47 8.59 17.70
CA PHE A 115 35.20 9.35 18.93
C PHE A 115 34.93 8.39 20.10
N LYS A 116 34.08 7.38 19.87
CA LYS A 116 33.77 6.35 20.87
C LYS A 116 35.00 5.55 21.28
N GLN A 117 35.88 5.23 20.33
CA GLN A 117 37.13 4.52 20.62
C GLN A 117 38.09 5.38 21.46
N ASN A 118 38.18 6.67 21.19
CA ASN A 118 39.07 7.59 21.90
C ASN A 118 38.59 7.93 23.31
N ASN A 119 37.27 8.09 23.49
CA ASN A 119 36.67 8.59 24.72
C ASN A 119 35.95 7.52 25.56
N ASN A 120 35.74 6.31 25.01
CA ASN A 120 34.96 5.24 25.60
C ASN A 120 33.49 5.63 25.94
N ARG A 121 32.95 6.61 25.21
CA ARG A 121 31.57 7.11 25.29
C ARG A 121 31.17 7.77 23.97
N LEU A 122 29.88 8.01 23.76
CA LEU A 122 29.40 8.84 22.65
C LEU A 122 29.51 10.34 23.02
N PRO A 123 29.40 11.25 22.05
CA PRO A 123 29.26 12.68 22.34
C PRO A 123 28.04 12.95 23.22
N ARG A 124 28.21 13.78 24.25
CA ARG A 124 27.13 14.14 25.17
C ARG A 124 26.06 14.97 24.43
N PRO A 125 24.77 14.85 24.81
CA PRO A 125 23.69 15.59 24.17
C PRO A 125 23.95 17.10 24.15
N TRP A 126 23.90 17.70 22.97
CA TRP A 126 24.04 19.15 22.78
C TRP A 126 25.33 19.78 23.37
N ASN A 127 26.39 18.98 23.57
CA ASN A 127 27.64 19.46 24.14
C ASN A 127 28.62 19.99 23.06
N GLU A 128 29.05 21.23 23.22
CA GLU A 128 29.89 21.94 22.23
C GLU A 128 31.35 21.47 22.20
N GLU A 129 31.90 21.05 23.34
CA GLU A 129 33.27 20.54 23.43
C GLU A 129 33.39 19.22 22.65
N ASP A 130 32.46 18.30 22.90
CA ASP A 130 32.40 17.00 22.23
C ASP A 130 32.12 17.17 20.74
N ALA A 131 31.26 18.11 20.34
CA ALA A 131 31.00 18.43 18.94
C ALA A 131 32.25 18.98 18.22
N THR A 132 33.03 19.81 18.90
CA THR A 132 34.29 20.34 18.35
C THR A 132 35.34 19.24 18.17
N GLU A 133 35.48 18.34 19.15
CA GLU A 133 36.37 17.18 19.04
C GLU A 133 35.91 16.23 17.92
N PHE A 134 34.62 15.90 17.87
CA PHE A 134 34.02 15.07 16.82
C PHE A 134 34.29 15.66 15.43
N LEU A 135 34.10 16.97 15.26
CA LEU A 135 34.35 17.66 14.00
C LEU A 135 35.83 17.59 13.60
N SER A 136 36.76 17.67 14.56
CA SER A 136 38.20 17.48 14.31
C SER A 136 38.48 16.08 13.76
N ILE A 137 37.89 15.04 14.37
CA ILE A 137 38.03 13.65 13.92
C ILE A 137 37.50 13.49 12.48
N VAL A 138 36.32 14.05 12.18
CA VAL A 138 35.72 13.98 10.84
C VAL A 138 36.58 14.73 9.81
N LYS A 139 37.14 15.90 10.15
CA LYS A 139 38.07 16.64 9.30
C LYS A 139 39.34 15.84 8.98
N GLU A 140 39.90 15.13 9.98
CA GLU A 140 41.04 14.24 9.77
C GLU A 140 40.71 13.05 8.87
N LEU A 141 39.51 12.48 8.98
CA LEU A 141 39.04 11.42 8.09
C LEU A 141 38.87 11.94 6.65
N ASN A 142 38.25 13.10 6.48
CA ASN A 142 38.03 13.71 5.18
C ASN A 142 39.35 14.06 4.47
N ALA A 143 40.40 14.42 5.22
CA ALA A 143 41.73 14.68 4.65
C ALA A 143 42.43 13.39 4.14
N LYS A 144 41.98 12.20 4.55
CA LYS A 144 42.59 10.91 4.18
C LYS A 144 41.89 10.24 3.00
N ILE A 145 40.67 10.65 2.65
CA ILE A 145 39.96 10.08 1.49
C ILE A 145 40.49 10.66 0.18
N LYS A 146 40.36 9.89 -0.91
CA LYS A 146 40.91 10.24 -2.22
C LYS A 146 40.32 11.54 -2.78
N GLU A 147 39.03 11.76 -2.53
CA GLU A 147 38.27 12.92 -3.00
C GLU A 147 37.54 13.53 -1.79
N PRO A 148 38.18 14.50 -1.10
CA PRO A 148 37.58 15.15 0.06
C PRO A 148 36.25 15.82 -0.27
N VAL A 149 35.29 15.67 0.63
CA VAL A 149 33.96 16.28 0.52
C VAL A 149 33.98 17.65 1.18
N GLU A 150 33.23 18.61 0.63
CA GLU A 150 32.96 19.88 1.31
C GLU A 150 32.09 19.62 2.55
N LEU A 151 32.64 19.83 3.74
CA LEU A 151 31.97 19.49 4.99
C LEU A 151 31.04 20.63 5.43
N ASN A 152 29.76 20.31 5.61
CA ASN A 152 28.82 21.17 6.31
C ASN A 152 29.00 20.99 7.83
N GLU A 153 29.68 21.95 8.47
CA GLU A 153 29.97 21.87 9.90
C GLU A 153 28.70 21.90 10.76
N ASP A 154 27.64 22.62 10.36
CA ASP A 154 26.37 22.66 11.10
C ASP A 154 25.71 21.28 11.11
N LEU A 155 25.67 20.60 9.96
CA LEU A 155 25.18 19.23 9.84
C LEU A 155 25.93 18.28 10.77
N LEU A 156 27.27 18.35 10.76
CA LEU A 156 28.12 17.48 11.58
C LEU A 156 28.00 17.79 13.08
N ARG A 157 27.83 19.06 13.45
CA ARG A 157 27.58 19.47 14.84
C ARG A 157 26.24 18.94 15.32
N ARG A 158 25.17 19.11 14.54
CA ARG A 158 23.85 18.53 14.84
C ARG A 158 23.92 17.02 14.99
N PHE A 159 24.66 16.33 14.13
CA PHE A 159 24.91 14.89 14.26
C PHE A 159 25.53 14.54 15.62
N SER A 160 26.56 15.28 16.04
CA SER A 160 27.20 15.09 17.35
C SER A 160 26.23 15.34 18.50
N TYR A 161 25.44 16.43 18.44
CA TYR A 161 24.50 16.78 19.50
C TYR A 161 23.44 15.72 19.79
N ILE A 162 23.06 14.93 18.78
CA ILE A 162 22.02 13.90 18.89
C ILE A 162 22.58 12.48 18.85
N ALA A 163 23.91 12.32 18.96
CA ALA A 163 24.57 11.04 18.77
C ALA A 163 24.21 9.97 19.83
N GLU A 164 23.88 10.39 21.05
CA GLU A 164 23.33 9.52 22.12
C GLU A 164 21.81 9.31 22.00
N GLY A 165 21.16 9.99 21.06
CA GLY A 165 19.73 9.96 20.88
C GLY A 165 19.23 8.58 20.45
N ASP A 166 18.10 8.16 21.01
CA ASP A 166 17.43 6.91 20.66
C ASP A 166 15.91 7.11 20.61
N ILE A 167 15.33 7.01 19.40
CA ILE A 167 13.93 7.32 19.15
C ILE A 167 13.22 6.24 18.34
N CYS A 168 12.04 5.85 18.80
CA CYS A 168 11.26 4.76 18.21
C CYS A 168 10.89 4.98 16.73
N PRO A 169 10.54 6.20 16.26
CA PRO A 169 10.27 6.41 14.83
C PRO A 169 11.47 6.07 13.93
N MET A 170 12.68 6.45 14.32
CA MET A 170 13.89 6.13 13.54
C MET A 170 14.16 4.63 13.53
N GLN A 171 14.00 3.97 14.68
CA GLN A 171 14.10 2.51 14.78
C GLN A 171 13.06 1.80 13.91
N ALA A 172 11.83 2.31 13.83
CA ALA A 172 10.77 1.72 13.01
C ALA A 172 11.08 1.84 11.50
N VAL A 173 11.55 3.01 11.04
CA VAL A 173 11.93 3.22 9.63
C VAL A 173 13.12 2.33 9.24
N ILE A 174 14.24 2.44 9.98
CA ILE A 174 15.46 1.69 9.67
C ILE A 174 15.26 0.18 9.88
N GLY A 175 14.52 -0.21 10.92
CA GLY A 175 14.17 -1.59 11.21
C GLY A 175 13.30 -2.21 10.12
N GLY A 176 12.29 -1.47 9.62
CA GLY A 176 11.46 -1.91 8.51
C GLY A 176 12.25 -2.12 7.21
N ILE A 177 13.12 -1.16 6.87
CA ILE A 177 14.01 -1.27 5.69
C ILE A 177 14.95 -2.46 5.85
N THR A 178 15.59 -2.61 7.00
CA THR A 178 16.55 -3.69 7.27
C THR A 178 15.88 -5.07 7.24
N ALA A 179 14.70 -5.20 7.85
CA ALA A 179 13.91 -6.43 7.77
C ALA A 179 13.57 -6.78 6.31
N GLN A 180 13.22 -5.79 5.49
CA GLN A 180 12.98 -6.00 4.07
C GLN A 180 14.26 -6.42 3.33
N GLU A 181 15.43 -5.83 3.60
CA GLU A 181 16.70 -6.25 3.01
C GLU A 181 17.07 -7.70 3.37
N ILE A 182 16.79 -8.14 4.60
CA ILE A 182 16.96 -9.54 5.00
C ILE A 182 16.09 -10.46 4.12
N MET A 183 14.83 -10.09 3.91
CA MET A 183 13.92 -10.85 3.04
C MET A 183 14.42 -10.90 1.60
N LYS A 184 14.99 -9.82 1.07
CA LYS A 184 15.59 -9.79 -0.28
C LYS A 184 16.77 -10.75 -0.37
N ALA A 185 17.66 -10.72 0.63
CA ALA A 185 18.85 -11.55 0.67
C ALA A 185 18.54 -13.06 0.69
N CYS A 186 17.53 -13.49 1.44
CA CYS A 186 17.19 -14.92 1.56
C CYS A 186 16.23 -15.44 0.49
N SER A 187 15.55 -14.55 -0.27
CA SER A 187 14.58 -14.95 -1.29
C SER A 187 15.03 -14.69 -2.73
N GLY A 188 16.01 -13.81 -2.96
CA GLY A 188 16.36 -13.32 -4.29
C GLY A 188 15.26 -12.48 -4.96
N LYS A 189 14.26 -12.01 -4.18
CA LYS A 189 13.14 -11.20 -4.68
C LYS A 189 13.35 -9.72 -4.33
N PHE A 190 13.03 -8.85 -5.30
CA PHE A 190 13.25 -7.39 -5.29
C PHE A 190 14.72 -6.96 -5.39
N HIS A 191 14.93 -5.71 -5.82
CA HIS A 191 16.26 -5.13 -5.91
C HIS A 191 16.74 -4.71 -4.50
N PRO A 192 17.91 -5.18 -4.04
CA PRO A 192 18.51 -4.79 -2.76
C PRO A 192 19.06 -3.35 -2.80
N ILE A 193 19.35 -2.80 -1.63
CA ILE A 193 20.16 -1.59 -1.50
C ILE A 193 21.60 -1.92 -1.91
N VAL A 194 22.19 -1.10 -2.78
CA VAL A 194 23.58 -1.25 -3.26
C VAL A 194 24.30 0.09 -3.08
N GLN A 195 25.11 0.31 -2.06
CA GLN A 195 25.22 -0.50 -0.83
C GLN A 195 24.92 0.30 0.43
N TRP A 196 25.05 1.63 0.38
CA TRP A 196 24.90 2.51 1.52
C TRP A 196 23.63 3.34 1.42
N LEU A 197 22.76 3.24 2.42
CA LEU A 197 21.61 4.11 2.59
C LEU A 197 21.83 4.95 3.85
N TYR A 198 21.90 6.26 3.68
CA TYR A 198 21.85 7.22 4.77
C TYR A 198 20.49 7.90 4.78
N PHE A 199 19.91 8.05 5.96
CA PHE A 199 18.63 8.68 6.17
C PHE A 199 18.74 9.60 7.39
N ASP A 200 18.14 10.77 7.28
CA ASP A 200 18.03 11.72 8.37
C ASP A 200 16.64 12.38 8.33
N ALA A 201 16.19 12.82 9.51
CA ALA A 201 14.99 13.61 9.68
C ALA A 201 15.32 14.85 10.54
N LEU A 202 16.37 15.59 10.15
CA LEU A 202 16.84 16.76 10.91
C LEU A 202 15.79 17.87 11.00
N GLU A 203 14.83 17.89 10.08
CA GLU A 203 13.69 18.81 10.09
C GLU A 203 12.73 18.55 11.26
N CYS A 204 12.87 17.41 11.96
CA CYS A 204 12.16 17.14 13.21
C CYS A 204 12.83 17.78 14.43
N LEU A 205 14.07 18.28 14.32
CA LEU A 205 14.73 18.92 15.45
C LEU A 205 13.96 20.20 15.85
N PRO A 206 13.92 20.55 17.14
CA PRO A 206 13.29 21.79 17.58
C PRO A 206 13.98 23.00 16.95
N GLU A 207 13.23 24.08 16.77
CA GLU A 207 13.79 25.35 16.31
C GLU A 207 15.00 25.79 17.15
N GLU A 208 15.93 26.49 16.51
CA GLU A 208 17.19 26.88 17.13
C GLU A 208 16.97 27.66 18.43
N GLY A 209 17.66 27.24 19.49
CA GLY A 209 17.54 27.82 20.83
C GLY A 209 16.46 27.20 21.73
N LEU A 210 15.60 26.30 21.22
CA LEU A 210 14.60 25.61 22.06
C LEU A 210 15.17 24.46 22.89
N VAL A 211 16.33 23.91 22.50
CA VAL A 211 17.04 22.87 23.25
C VAL A 211 18.49 23.28 23.44
N ASN A 212 19.05 22.91 24.58
CA ASN A 212 20.45 23.09 24.93
C ASN A 212 20.92 21.91 25.80
N GLU A 213 22.20 21.90 26.16
CA GLU A 213 22.80 20.85 26.98
C GLU A 213 22.06 20.61 28.31
N GLU A 214 21.53 21.65 28.97
CA GLU A 214 20.80 21.50 30.23
C GLU A 214 19.46 20.78 30.05
N LEU A 215 18.70 21.16 29.02
CA LEU A 215 17.39 20.57 28.72
C LEU A 215 17.49 19.14 28.19
N ALA A 216 18.63 18.79 27.59
CA ALA A 216 18.91 17.48 27.02
C ALA A 216 19.58 16.50 28.01
N GLN A 217 19.87 16.92 29.25
CA GLN A 217 20.46 16.04 30.25
C GLN A 217 19.53 14.84 30.57
N PRO A 218 20.10 13.62 30.73
CA PRO A 218 19.33 12.46 31.17
C PRO A 218 18.63 12.70 32.50
N MET A 219 17.39 12.24 32.62
CA MET A 219 16.57 12.35 33.83
C MET A 219 16.53 11.04 34.63
N GLY A 220 17.19 9.98 34.14
CA GLY A 220 17.07 8.63 34.72
C GLY A 220 15.72 7.99 34.42
N CYS A 221 15.11 8.37 33.29
CA CYS A 221 13.78 7.91 32.91
C CYS A 221 13.82 7.12 31.59
N ARG A 222 12.72 6.44 31.27
CA ARG A 222 12.61 5.65 30.04
C ARG A 222 12.66 6.46 28.73
N TYR A 223 12.60 7.80 28.82
CA TYR A 223 12.59 8.72 27.69
C TYR A 223 13.94 9.44 27.50
N ASP A 224 14.99 9.08 28.24
CA ASP A 224 16.29 9.78 28.19
C ASP A 224 16.88 9.85 26.76
N GLY A 225 16.73 8.77 25.97
CA GLY A 225 17.16 8.77 24.56
C GLY A 225 16.40 9.76 23.67
N GLN A 226 15.13 10.05 23.98
CA GLN A 226 14.33 11.05 23.27
C GLN A 226 14.60 12.47 23.81
N ILE A 227 14.79 12.61 25.12
CA ILE A 227 15.14 13.87 25.79
C ILE A 227 16.49 14.39 25.30
N GLY A 228 17.48 13.51 25.07
CA GLY A 228 18.76 13.90 24.49
C GLY A 228 18.66 14.58 23.12
N ILE A 229 17.57 14.36 22.38
CA ILE A 229 17.31 14.98 21.08
C ILE A 229 16.44 16.23 21.23
N PHE A 230 15.28 16.10 21.88
CA PHE A 230 14.23 17.12 21.86
C PHE A 230 14.11 17.94 23.15
N GLY A 231 14.82 17.55 24.21
CA GLY A 231 14.76 18.19 25.53
C GLY A 231 13.54 17.81 26.38
N ARG A 232 13.68 17.95 27.70
CA ARG A 232 12.64 17.61 28.69
C ARG A 232 11.33 18.38 28.52
N ASP A 233 11.40 19.61 28.02
CA ASP A 233 10.22 20.44 27.81
C ASP A 233 9.36 19.92 26.65
N PHE A 234 9.99 19.43 25.58
CA PHE A 234 9.28 18.78 24.48
C PHE A 234 8.68 17.44 24.91
N GLN A 235 9.42 16.66 25.72
CA GLN A 235 8.89 15.42 26.31
C GLN A 235 7.62 15.67 27.11
N LYS A 236 7.58 16.76 27.89
CA LYS A 236 6.39 17.15 28.65
C LYS A 236 5.21 17.51 27.75
N LYS A 237 5.47 18.21 26.63
CA LYS A 237 4.43 18.50 25.62
C LYS A 237 3.85 17.21 25.04
N LEU A 238 4.69 16.24 24.65
CA LEU A 238 4.21 14.95 24.15
C LEU A 238 3.32 14.23 25.17
N ALA A 239 3.72 14.26 26.44
CA ALA A 239 3.00 13.57 27.50
C ALA A 239 1.59 14.12 27.75
N SER A 240 1.33 15.40 27.48
CA SER A 240 0.01 16.03 27.61
C SER A 240 -0.87 15.91 26.37
N LEU A 241 -0.38 15.38 25.25
CA LEU A 241 -1.13 15.33 24.00
C LEU A 241 -2.39 14.46 24.08
N LYS A 242 -3.43 14.92 23.37
CA LYS A 242 -4.68 14.21 23.12
C LYS A 242 -4.82 13.87 21.64
N TYR A 243 -4.62 12.60 21.28
CA TYR A 243 -4.66 12.15 19.89
C TYR A 243 -5.78 11.16 19.65
N PHE A 244 -6.47 11.31 18.52
CA PHE A 244 -7.43 10.33 18.02
C PHE A 244 -6.80 9.49 16.91
N VAL A 245 -6.69 8.19 17.14
CA VAL A 245 -6.18 7.22 16.18
C VAL A 245 -7.36 6.49 15.56
N VAL A 246 -7.48 6.53 14.24
CA VAL A 246 -8.61 5.94 13.50
C VAL A 246 -8.16 4.70 12.77
N GLY A 247 -8.53 3.53 13.30
CA GLY A 247 -8.10 2.22 12.83
C GLY A 247 -6.98 1.64 13.69
N SER A 248 -7.11 0.36 14.03
CA SER A 248 -6.14 -0.42 14.84
C SER A 248 -5.57 -1.61 14.05
N GLY A 249 -5.55 -1.48 12.72
CA GLY A 249 -4.93 -2.44 11.80
C GLY A 249 -3.38 -2.41 11.84
N ALA A 250 -2.73 -2.70 10.71
CA ALA A 250 -1.27 -2.79 10.64
C ALA A 250 -0.59 -1.46 11.04
N ILE A 251 -1.03 -0.37 10.40
CA ILE A 251 -0.56 0.99 10.70
C ILE A 251 -0.93 1.39 12.12
N GLY A 252 -2.16 1.10 12.57
CA GLY A 252 -2.64 1.45 13.90
C GLY A 252 -1.83 0.79 15.02
N CYS A 253 -1.45 -0.48 14.85
CA CYS A 253 -0.55 -1.17 15.78
C CYS A 253 0.81 -0.47 15.91
N GLU A 254 1.40 -0.07 14.77
CA GLU A 254 2.69 0.63 14.74
C GLU A 254 2.59 2.06 15.30
N HIS A 255 1.51 2.79 14.99
CA HIS A 255 1.22 4.10 15.59
C HIS A 255 1.13 4.00 17.11
N LEU A 256 0.31 3.08 17.64
CA LEU A 256 0.15 2.93 19.09
C LEU A 256 1.46 2.55 19.78
N LYS A 257 2.26 1.65 19.19
CA LYS A 257 3.59 1.32 19.73
C LYS A 257 4.52 2.54 19.72
N ASN A 258 4.59 3.29 18.61
CA ASN A 258 5.41 4.49 18.53
C ASN A 258 4.96 5.55 19.55
N MET A 259 3.66 5.85 19.62
CA MET A 259 3.08 6.79 20.58
C MET A 259 3.39 6.37 22.03
N ALA A 260 3.26 5.07 22.34
CA ALA A 260 3.59 4.54 23.66
C ALA A 260 5.07 4.70 24.01
N MET A 261 5.99 4.43 23.08
CA MET A 261 7.43 4.56 23.30
C MET A 261 7.88 6.02 23.38
N MET A 262 7.23 6.92 22.65
CA MET A 262 7.46 8.37 22.71
C MET A 262 6.87 9.02 23.97
N GLY A 263 6.04 8.29 24.74
CA GLY A 263 5.38 8.79 25.93
C GLY A 263 4.24 9.76 25.62
N ILE A 264 3.60 9.64 24.46
CA ILE A 264 2.39 10.41 24.15
C ILE A 264 1.28 10.00 25.12
N ALA A 265 0.55 11.00 25.63
CA ALA A 265 -0.51 10.80 26.61
C ALA A 265 -0.07 10.09 27.91
N SER A 266 1.16 10.36 28.38
CA SER A 266 1.70 9.76 29.60
C SER A 266 1.54 10.61 30.87
N GLU A 267 0.89 11.77 30.78
CA GLU A 267 0.46 12.61 31.90
C GLU A 267 -1.07 12.57 32.06
N PRO A 268 -1.63 12.92 33.23
CA PRO A 268 -3.07 12.81 33.51
C PRO A 268 -3.99 13.55 32.53
N GLU A 269 -3.51 14.65 31.93
CA GLU A 269 -4.26 15.43 30.96
C GLU A 269 -4.20 14.86 29.53
N GLY A 270 -3.21 14.00 29.24
CA GLY A 270 -3.04 13.39 27.94
C GLY A 270 -3.98 12.21 27.71
N LYS A 271 -4.31 11.95 26.44
CA LYS A 271 -5.21 10.86 26.06
C LYS A 271 -4.99 10.36 24.64
N ILE A 272 -4.84 9.05 24.45
CA ILE A 272 -4.94 8.41 23.15
C ILE A 272 -6.32 7.77 23.06
N ILE A 273 -7.11 8.16 22.07
CA ILE A 273 -8.40 7.52 21.78
C ILE A 273 -8.19 6.70 20.51
N ILE A 274 -8.44 5.39 20.57
CA ILE A 274 -8.32 4.49 19.42
C ILE A 274 -9.69 3.92 19.10
N THR A 275 -10.11 3.97 17.83
CA THR A 275 -11.34 3.30 17.40
C THR A 275 -11.12 2.35 16.24
N ASP A 276 -11.82 1.22 16.29
CA ASP A 276 -11.88 0.21 15.23
C ASP A 276 -13.11 -0.68 15.46
N MET A 277 -13.88 -0.93 14.40
CA MET A 277 -15.09 -1.76 14.47
C MET A 277 -14.80 -3.25 14.25
N ASP A 278 -13.60 -3.59 13.77
CA ASP A 278 -13.29 -4.94 13.33
C ASP A 278 -12.87 -5.85 14.48
N LEU A 279 -13.15 -7.13 14.27
CA LEU A 279 -12.60 -8.22 15.06
C LEU A 279 -11.23 -8.64 14.52
N ILE A 280 -10.41 -9.21 15.40
CA ILE A 280 -9.11 -9.78 15.03
C ILE A 280 -9.32 -11.08 14.26
N GLU A 281 -8.72 -11.17 13.08
CA GLU A 281 -8.68 -12.39 12.27
C GLU A 281 -7.27 -13.02 12.25
N ARG A 282 -7.21 -14.31 11.92
CA ARG A 282 -5.92 -15.03 11.79
C ARG A 282 -4.99 -14.39 10.75
N SER A 283 -5.55 -13.87 9.65
CA SER A 283 -4.81 -13.20 8.58
C SER A 283 -4.13 -11.90 9.03
N ASN A 284 -4.63 -11.30 10.10
CA ASN A 284 -4.14 -10.02 10.64
C ASN A 284 -2.81 -10.19 11.38
N LEU A 285 -2.61 -11.33 12.04
CA LEU A 285 -1.47 -11.62 12.93
C LEU A 285 -0.10 -11.52 12.24
N ASN A 286 -0.06 -11.63 10.91
CA ASN A 286 1.18 -11.50 10.13
C ASN A 286 1.76 -10.06 10.15
N ARG A 287 0.94 -9.04 10.41
CA ARG A 287 1.34 -7.62 10.32
C ARG A 287 0.76 -6.72 11.43
N GLN A 288 -0.07 -7.28 12.32
CA GLN A 288 -0.70 -6.57 13.44
C GLN A 288 -0.15 -7.16 14.74
N PHE A 289 1.12 -6.86 15.02
CA PHE A 289 1.92 -7.55 16.03
C PHE A 289 1.49 -7.30 17.49
N LEU A 290 0.55 -6.38 17.74
CA LEU A 290 -0.07 -6.23 19.06
C LEU A 290 -1.00 -7.39 19.41
N PHE A 291 -1.45 -8.15 18.41
CA PHE A 291 -2.40 -9.25 18.56
C PHE A 291 -1.71 -10.61 18.63
N ARG A 292 -2.38 -11.58 19.23
CA ARG A 292 -1.90 -12.96 19.37
C ARG A 292 -2.94 -13.96 18.86
N PRO A 293 -2.55 -15.21 18.59
CA PRO A 293 -3.50 -16.23 18.13
C PRO A 293 -4.70 -16.45 19.05
N TRP A 294 -4.56 -16.20 20.36
CA TRP A 294 -5.64 -16.32 21.32
C TRP A 294 -6.56 -15.09 21.40
N ASP A 295 -6.21 -13.99 20.73
CA ASP A 295 -7.04 -12.79 20.65
C ASP A 295 -7.99 -12.82 19.44
N VAL A 296 -7.97 -13.89 18.62
CA VAL A 296 -8.83 -14.00 17.43
C VAL A 296 -10.31 -13.99 17.84
N GLY A 297 -11.10 -13.13 17.19
CA GLY A 297 -12.50 -12.90 17.53
C GLY A 297 -12.74 -11.80 18.57
N GLU A 298 -11.69 -11.20 19.13
CA GLU A 298 -11.80 -10.02 20.01
C GLU A 298 -11.71 -8.71 19.20
N MET A 299 -12.19 -7.61 19.79
CA MET A 299 -12.14 -6.27 19.17
C MET A 299 -10.70 -5.75 19.08
N LYS A 300 -10.27 -5.37 17.87
CA LYS A 300 -8.89 -4.92 17.62
C LYS A 300 -8.48 -3.75 18.52
N SER A 301 -9.31 -2.71 18.64
CA SER A 301 -9.02 -1.51 19.42
C SER A 301 -8.80 -1.81 20.90
N VAL A 302 -9.62 -2.69 21.48
CA VAL A 302 -9.55 -3.07 22.90
C VAL A 302 -8.28 -3.86 23.20
N VAL A 303 -7.95 -4.83 22.36
CA VAL A 303 -6.72 -5.63 22.54
C VAL A 303 -5.48 -4.77 22.31
N ALA A 304 -5.50 -3.90 21.29
CA ALA A 304 -4.39 -3.01 20.99
C ALA A 304 -4.10 -2.07 22.17
N ALA A 305 -5.13 -1.43 22.74
CA ALA A 305 -5.01 -0.57 23.91
C ALA A 305 -4.37 -1.32 25.10
N LYS A 306 -4.87 -2.52 25.43
CA LYS A 306 -4.30 -3.36 26.50
C LYS A 306 -2.82 -3.69 26.24
N ALA A 307 -2.47 -4.02 25.00
CA ALA A 307 -1.11 -4.37 24.62
C ALA A 307 -0.14 -3.19 24.80
N VAL A 308 -0.52 -1.98 24.40
CA VAL A 308 0.35 -0.81 24.55
C VAL A 308 0.43 -0.27 25.97
N THR A 309 -0.65 -0.36 26.77
CA THR A 309 -0.57 -0.06 28.21
C THR A 309 0.40 -1.00 28.93
N LYS A 310 0.58 -2.24 28.44
CA LYS A 310 1.62 -3.14 28.96
C LYS A 310 3.04 -2.70 28.55
N MET A 311 3.21 -2.13 27.36
CA MET A 311 4.51 -1.59 26.91
C MET A 311 4.88 -0.32 27.69
N ASN A 312 3.90 0.53 27.96
CA ASN A 312 4.08 1.73 28.76
C ASN A 312 2.88 1.95 29.71
N PRO A 313 3.02 1.57 31.01
CA PRO A 313 1.93 1.74 31.97
C PRO A 313 1.50 3.19 32.21
N SER A 314 2.33 4.16 31.84
CA SER A 314 2.00 5.58 32.00
C SER A 314 1.05 6.09 30.93
N VAL A 315 0.92 5.44 29.76
CA VAL A 315 0.06 5.96 28.70
C VAL A 315 -1.42 5.75 28.97
N ASN A 316 -2.21 6.80 28.76
CA ASN A 316 -3.66 6.80 28.90
C ASN A 316 -4.31 6.50 27.55
N VAL A 317 -4.82 5.28 27.37
CA VAL A 317 -5.42 4.82 26.12
C VAL A 317 -6.88 4.41 26.35
N GLU A 318 -7.80 5.02 25.61
CA GLU A 318 -9.21 4.67 25.59
C GLU A 318 -9.58 3.99 24.26
N ALA A 319 -10.19 2.81 24.34
CA ALA A 319 -10.60 2.04 23.17
C ALA A 319 -12.10 2.18 22.88
N HIS A 320 -12.41 2.62 21.67
CA HIS A 320 -13.75 2.67 21.09
C HIS A 320 -13.91 1.60 20.02
N GLN A 321 -15.15 1.29 19.69
CA GLN A 321 -15.53 0.18 18.80
C GLN A 321 -16.36 0.65 17.60
N ASN A 322 -16.31 1.95 17.32
CA ASN A 322 -17.24 2.62 16.43
C ASN A 322 -16.61 2.77 15.05
N ARG A 323 -17.38 2.44 14.01
CA ARG A 323 -17.02 2.81 12.64
C ARG A 323 -17.08 4.32 12.50
N VAL A 324 -15.95 4.94 12.21
CA VAL A 324 -15.93 6.38 11.90
C VAL A 324 -16.69 6.63 10.61
N GLY A 325 -17.65 7.55 10.67
CA GLY A 325 -18.50 7.93 9.55
C GLY A 325 -19.66 8.81 10.02
N PRO A 326 -20.54 9.26 9.11
CA PRO A 326 -21.68 10.11 9.45
C PRO A 326 -22.59 9.52 10.54
N GLU A 327 -22.66 8.19 10.64
CA GLU A 327 -23.52 7.49 11.59
C GLU A 327 -23.02 7.59 13.05
N THR A 328 -21.76 7.97 13.27
CA THR A 328 -21.12 8.03 14.60
C THR A 328 -20.77 9.44 15.06
N GLU A 329 -21.29 10.47 14.40
CA GLU A 329 -21.08 11.87 14.79
C GLU A 329 -21.69 12.22 16.16
N MET A 330 -22.68 11.45 16.63
CA MET A 330 -23.21 11.58 17.99
C MET A 330 -22.22 11.12 19.07
N VAL A 331 -21.21 10.32 18.71
CA VAL A 331 -20.13 9.87 19.59
C VAL A 331 -18.91 10.78 19.43
N TYR A 332 -18.62 11.17 18.18
CA TYR A 332 -17.49 12.03 17.79
C TYR A 332 -17.99 13.43 17.42
N ASP A 333 -18.64 14.06 18.40
CA ASP A 333 -19.28 15.36 18.27
C ASP A 333 -18.28 16.52 18.34
N ASP A 334 -18.81 17.75 18.45
CA ASP A 334 -18.00 18.97 18.52
C ASP A 334 -17.07 18.96 19.74
N ASP A 335 -17.59 18.61 20.93
CA ASP A 335 -16.82 18.57 22.18
C ASP A 335 -15.66 17.55 22.08
N PHE A 336 -15.93 16.39 21.47
CA PHE A 336 -14.90 15.39 21.21
C PHE A 336 -13.75 15.98 20.38
N PHE A 337 -14.06 16.50 19.19
CA PHE A 337 -13.03 17.02 18.29
C PHE A 337 -12.33 18.24 18.86
N GLU A 338 -13.04 19.19 19.48
CA GLU A 338 -12.44 20.38 20.07
C GLU A 338 -11.37 20.05 21.10
N SER A 339 -11.56 18.97 21.85
CA SER A 339 -10.62 18.51 22.88
C SER A 339 -9.30 17.92 22.37
N LEU A 340 -9.20 17.57 21.08
CA LEU A 340 -8.04 16.89 20.49
C LEU A 340 -6.92 17.86 20.10
N ASP A 341 -5.67 17.39 20.16
CA ASP A 341 -4.50 18.07 19.60
C ASP A 341 -4.21 17.62 18.16
N GLY A 342 -4.69 16.45 17.75
CA GLY A 342 -4.52 15.93 16.40
C GLY A 342 -5.17 14.58 16.16
N VAL A 343 -5.15 14.15 14.90
CA VAL A 343 -5.69 12.88 14.42
C VAL A 343 -4.61 12.11 13.66
N ALA A 344 -4.56 10.79 13.83
CA ALA A 344 -3.72 9.89 13.05
C ALA A 344 -4.57 8.80 12.38
N ASN A 345 -4.61 8.79 11.05
CA ASN A 345 -5.33 7.78 10.28
C ASN A 345 -4.50 6.51 10.11
N ALA A 346 -5.17 5.37 10.27
CA ALA A 346 -4.68 4.03 10.02
C ALA A 346 -5.73 3.21 9.26
N LEU A 347 -6.29 3.84 8.22
CA LEU A 347 -7.45 3.38 7.45
C LEU A 347 -7.04 2.54 6.23
N ASP A 348 -8.00 1.81 5.65
CA ASP A 348 -7.77 0.93 4.49
C ASP A 348 -8.61 1.29 3.26
N ASN A 349 -9.49 2.28 3.36
CA ASN A 349 -10.36 2.74 2.27
C ASN A 349 -10.33 4.28 2.12
N ILE A 350 -10.64 4.77 0.92
CA ILE A 350 -10.57 6.20 0.56
C ILE A 350 -11.73 6.98 1.19
N ASP A 351 -12.91 6.37 1.34
CA ASP A 351 -14.10 7.03 1.89
C ASP A 351 -13.88 7.48 3.33
N ALA A 352 -13.37 6.61 4.19
CA ALA A 352 -13.06 6.95 5.58
C ALA A 352 -11.95 8.00 5.69
N ARG A 353 -10.93 7.95 4.81
CA ARG A 353 -9.88 8.99 4.75
C ARG A 353 -10.46 10.34 4.41
N THR A 354 -11.29 10.40 3.37
CA THR A 354 -11.98 11.61 2.93
C THR A 354 -12.92 12.16 4.00
N TYR A 355 -13.63 11.28 4.72
CA TYR A 355 -14.45 11.66 5.85
C TYR A 355 -13.62 12.31 6.96
N MET A 356 -12.53 11.67 7.40
CA MET A 356 -11.67 12.20 8.46
C MET A 356 -10.97 13.48 8.07
N ASP A 357 -10.54 13.61 6.82
CA ASP A 357 -9.99 14.84 6.26
C ASP A 357 -10.98 16.01 6.40
N ARG A 358 -12.25 15.81 5.97
CA ARG A 358 -13.30 16.82 6.09
C ARG A 358 -13.55 17.23 7.55
N ARG A 359 -13.59 16.27 8.47
CA ARG A 359 -13.75 16.56 9.92
C ARG A 359 -12.54 17.35 10.45
N CYS A 360 -11.32 16.95 10.11
CA CYS A 360 -10.10 17.66 10.55
C CYS A 360 -10.03 19.08 10.00
N VAL A 361 -10.43 19.31 8.75
CA VAL A 361 -10.54 20.65 8.15
C VAL A 361 -11.58 21.49 8.91
N TYR A 362 -12.76 20.93 9.19
CA TYR A 362 -13.83 21.63 9.91
C TYR A 362 -13.40 22.08 11.32
N TYR A 363 -12.82 21.17 12.12
CA TYR A 363 -12.37 21.45 13.49
C TYR A 363 -10.94 22.00 13.59
N ARG A 364 -10.27 22.21 12.44
CA ARG A 364 -8.90 22.73 12.36
C ARG A 364 -7.91 21.89 13.18
N LYS A 365 -7.99 20.57 13.03
CA LYS A 365 -7.07 19.64 13.69
C LYS A 365 -6.01 19.15 12.71
N PRO A 366 -4.73 19.05 13.13
CA PRO A 366 -3.71 18.36 12.36
C PRO A 366 -4.12 16.92 12.07
N LEU A 367 -3.84 16.46 10.85
CA LEU A 367 -4.10 15.08 10.43
C LEU A 367 -2.80 14.44 9.90
N LEU A 368 -2.45 13.29 10.47
CA LEU A 368 -1.38 12.42 9.99
C LEU A 368 -2.02 11.30 9.16
N GLU A 369 -1.77 11.30 7.85
CA GLU A 369 -2.29 10.31 6.91
C GLU A 369 -1.19 9.38 6.42
N SER A 370 -1.49 8.09 6.29
CA SER A 370 -0.57 7.11 5.73
C SER A 370 -1.27 5.92 5.07
N GLY A 371 -0.62 5.36 4.05
CA GLY A 371 -1.12 4.24 3.27
C GLY A 371 -0.01 3.27 2.89
N THR A 372 -0.39 2.00 2.69
CA THR A 372 0.54 0.94 2.25
C THR A 372 -0.10 0.05 1.19
N LEU A 373 0.67 -0.35 0.18
CA LEU A 373 0.28 -1.36 -0.82
C LEU A 373 1.48 -2.26 -1.14
N GLY A 374 1.51 -3.46 -0.56
CA GLY A 374 2.65 -4.37 -0.69
C GLY A 374 3.92 -3.75 -0.10
N THR A 375 4.94 -3.55 -0.93
CA THR A 375 6.21 -2.89 -0.54
C THR A 375 6.20 -1.38 -0.72
N LYS A 376 5.07 -0.80 -1.16
CA LYS A 376 4.90 0.65 -1.32
C LYS A 376 4.26 1.23 -0.07
N GLY A 377 4.58 2.48 0.24
CA GLY A 377 3.90 3.26 1.25
C GLY A 377 3.99 4.75 0.94
N ASN A 378 3.07 5.52 1.52
CA ASN A 378 3.04 6.98 1.44
C ASN A 378 2.67 7.57 2.80
N VAL A 379 3.12 8.79 3.04
CA VAL A 379 2.80 9.59 4.22
C VAL A 379 2.42 11.00 3.74
N GLN A 380 1.37 11.56 4.30
CA GLN A 380 0.95 12.95 4.05
C GLN A 380 0.59 13.60 5.39
N VAL A 381 1.01 14.85 5.57
CA VAL A 381 0.69 15.64 6.76
C VAL A 381 -0.22 16.79 6.36
N VAL A 382 -1.33 16.97 7.08
CA VAL A 382 -2.24 18.10 6.89
C VAL A 382 -2.15 18.98 8.13
N ILE A 383 -1.62 20.19 7.96
CA ILE A 383 -1.48 21.20 9.02
C ILE A 383 -2.47 22.33 8.76
N PRO A 384 -3.39 22.63 9.71
CA PRO A 384 -4.35 23.71 9.57
C PRO A 384 -3.69 25.04 9.21
N PHE A 385 -4.26 25.73 8.22
CA PHE A 385 -3.79 27.04 7.74
C PHE A 385 -2.37 27.05 7.13
N LEU A 386 -1.78 25.89 6.82
CA LEU A 386 -0.44 25.79 6.24
C LEU A 386 -0.41 24.92 4.97
N THR A 387 -0.97 23.71 5.02
CA THR A 387 -0.95 22.78 3.88
C THR A 387 -2.34 22.63 3.27
N GLU A 388 -2.40 22.03 2.08
CA GLU A 388 -3.67 21.52 1.54
C GLU A 388 -4.18 20.32 2.34
N SER A 389 -5.47 20.02 2.17
CA SER A 389 -6.13 18.84 2.76
C SER A 389 -5.91 17.58 1.91
N TYR A 390 -6.14 16.39 2.46
CA TYR A 390 -5.99 15.14 1.72
C TYR A 390 -6.87 15.11 0.45
N ALA A 391 -8.12 15.54 0.56
CA ALA A 391 -9.06 15.54 -0.56
C ALA A 391 -8.84 16.69 -1.58
N SER A 392 -7.81 17.52 -1.40
CA SER A 392 -7.46 18.58 -2.38
C SER A 392 -6.81 18.01 -3.64
N SER A 393 -6.14 16.86 -3.54
CA SER A 393 -5.57 16.12 -4.67
C SER A 393 -6.44 14.91 -5.05
N GLN A 394 -6.51 14.58 -6.34
CA GLN A 394 -7.22 13.39 -6.81
C GLN A 394 -6.25 12.23 -7.04
N ASP A 395 -6.50 11.12 -6.34
CA ASP A 395 -5.93 9.84 -6.68
C ASP A 395 -6.57 9.28 -7.96
N PRO A 396 -5.82 8.49 -8.76
CA PRO A 396 -6.41 7.78 -9.89
C PRO A 396 -7.57 6.89 -9.41
N PRO A 397 -8.73 6.91 -10.10
CA PRO A 397 -9.84 6.07 -9.71
C PRO A 397 -9.46 4.60 -9.83
N GLU A 398 -10.11 3.75 -9.02
CA GLU A 398 -10.02 2.31 -9.21
C GLU A 398 -10.40 1.95 -10.64
N ARG A 399 -9.66 1.02 -11.24
CA ARG A 399 -9.93 0.58 -12.61
C ARG A 399 -11.26 -0.15 -12.66
N SER A 400 -12.30 0.51 -13.14
CA SER A 400 -13.59 -0.12 -13.43
C SER A 400 -13.52 -0.86 -14.77
N ILE A 401 -13.96 -2.12 -14.80
CA ILE A 401 -14.06 -2.89 -16.03
C ILE A 401 -15.39 -2.51 -16.73
N PRO A 402 -15.38 -2.21 -18.04
CA PRO A 402 -16.61 -1.92 -18.76
C PRO A 402 -17.64 -3.06 -18.65
N ILE A 403 -18.91 -2.72 -18.40
CA ILE A 403 -19.99 -3.71 -18.20
C ILE A 403 -20.10 -4.68 -19.38
N CYS A 404 -19.96 -4.20 -20.62
CA CYS A 404 -20.02 -5.06 -21.81
C CYS A 404 -18.87 -6.09 -21.85
N THR A 405 -17.69 -5.74 -21.33
CA THR A 405 -16.54 -6.64 -21.21
C THR A 405 -16.79 -7.69 -20.14
N LEU A 406 -17.31 -7.30 -18.98
CA LEU A 406 -17.68 -8.23 -17.91
C LEU A 406 -18.76 -9.22 -18.33
N LYS A 407 -19.81 -8.73 -19.01
CA LYS A 407 -20.98 -9.55 -19.34
C LYS A 407 -20.76 -10.50 -20.52
N ASN A 408 -20.08 -10.07 -21.58
CA ASN A 408 -20.07 -10.81 -22.85
C ASN A 408 -18.68 -11.09 -23.42
N PHE A 409 -17.69 -10.25 -23.13
CA PHE A 409 -16.38 -10.30 -23.81
C PHE A 409 -15.19 -10.28 -22.83
N PRO A 410 -15.13 -11.18 -21.82
CA PRO A 410 -13.97 -11.26 -20.95
C PRO A 410 -12.74 -11.77 -21.71
N ASN A 411 -11.57 -11.20 -21.42
CA ASN A 411 -10.32 -11.56 -22.07
C ASN A 411 -9.13 -11.68 -21.10
N ALA A 412 -9.36 -11.39 -19.83
CA ALA A 412 -8.42 -11.50 -18.72
C ALA A 412 -9.13 -12.18 -17.54
N ILE A 413 -8.36 -12.80 -16.65
CA ILE A 413 -8.90 -13.56 -15.51
C ILE A 413 -9.66 -12.66 -14.52
N GLU A 414 -9.24 -11.40 -14.41
CA GLU A 414 -9.86 -10.39 -13.56
C GLU A 414 -11.32 -10.13 -13.97
N HIS A 415 -11.63 -10.22 -15.27
CA HIS A 415 -12.99 -10.00 -15.78
C HIS A 415 -13.92 -11.12 -15.31
N THR A 416 -13.48 -12.38 -15.36
CA THR A 416 -14.30 -13.51 -14.92
C THR A 416 -14.38 -13.60 -13.40
N LEU A 417 -13.34 -13.17 -12.67
CA LEU A 417 -13.38 -13.06 -11.21
C LEU A 417 -14.39 -12.00 -10.74
N GLN A 418 -14.40 -10.82 -11.37
CA GLN A 418 -15.40 -9.80 -11.06
C GLN A 418 -16.82 -10.26 -11.41
N TRP A 419 -17.01 -10.87 -12.58
CA TRP A 419 -18.29 -11.47 -12.96
C TRP A 419 -18.76 -12.51 -11.92
N ALA A 420 -17.88 -13.41 -11.48
CA ALA A 420 -18.22 -14.44 -10.50
C ALA A 420 -18.57 -13.84 -9.12
N ARG A 421 -17.92 -12.73 -8.75
CA ARG A 421 -18.22 -11.98 -7.53
C ARG A 421 -19.62 -11.36 -7.59
N ASP A 422 -19.98 -10.77 -8.74
CA ASP A 422 -21.28 -10.16 -8.99
C ASP A 422 -22.39 -11.24 -8.99
N GLU A 423 -22.15 -12.39 -9.64
CA GLU A 423 -23.06 -13.54 -9.59
C GLU A 423 -23.27 -14.02 -8.16
N PHE A 424 -22.22 -14.10 -7.34
CA PHE A 424 -22.35 -14.48 -5.94
C PHE A 424 -23.20 -13.48 -5.13
N GLU A 425 -22.97 -12.17 -5.25
CA GLU A 425 -23.82 -11.17 -4.59
C GLU A 425 -25.28 -11.29 -5.04
N GLY A 426 -25.49 -11.38 -6.36
CA GLY A 426 -26.82 -11.42 -6.95
C GLY A 426 -27.63 -12.63 -6.48
N LEU A 427 -27.04 -13.83 -6.57
CA LEU A 427 -27.70 -15.09 -6.27
C LEU A 427 -27.96 -15.29 -4.77
N TYR A 428 -26.98 -15.00 -3.92
CA TYR A 428 -27.02 -15.44 -2.53
C TYR A 428 -27.32 -14.32 -1.52
N LYS A 429 -27.15 -13.05 -1.91
CA LYS A 429 -27.39 -11.92 -1.01
C LYS A 429 -28.55 -11.05 -1.48
N GLN A 430 -28.43 -10.42 -2.65
CA GLN A 430 -29.43 -9.46 -3.11
C GLN A 430 -30.80 -10.11 -3.30
N ALA A 431 -30.82 -11.33 -3.86
CA ALA A 431 -32.06 -12.09 -4.02
C ALA A 431 -32.74 -12.40 -2.66
N ALA A 432 -31.96 -12.76 -1.64
CA ALA A 432 -32.47 -13.04 -0.30
C ALA A 432 -32.93 -11.76 0.44
N GLU A 433 -32.18 -10.67 0.33
CA GLU A 433 -32.54 -9.36 0.91
C GLU A 433 -33.84 -8.81 0.32
N ASN A 434 -34.00 -8.89 -1.01
CA ASN A 434 -35.24 -8.50 -1.69
C ASN A 434 -36.43 -9.36 -1.25
N ALA A 435 -36.25 -10.68 -1.15
CA ALA A 435 -37.31 -11.58 -0.68
C ALA A 435 -37.69 -11.29 0.79
N HIS A 436 -36.70 -11.03 1.65
CA HIS A 436 -36.95 -10.65 3.04
C HIS A 436 -37.71 -9.32 3.13
N ALA A 437 -37.24 -8.28 2.43
CA ALA A 437 -37.87 -6.97 2.43
C ALA A 437 -39.30 -7.02 1.87
N TYR A 438 -39.56 -7.82 0.84
CA TYR A 438 -40.92 -8.06 0.34
C TYR A 438 -41.86 -8.63 1.42
N LEU A 439 -41.34 -9.52 2.29
CA LEU A 439 -42.12 -10.17 3.34
C LEU A 439 -42.30 -9.30 4.60
N THR A 440 -41.38 -8.38 4.88
CA THR A 440 -41.37 -7.62 6.14
C THR A 440 -41.74 -6.15 6.01
N ASP A 441 -41.54 -5.54 4.85
CA ASP A 441 -41.79 -4.11 4.63
C ASP A 441 -43.03 -3.87 3.78
N SER A 442 -44.08 -3.33 4.41
CA SER A 442 -45.36 -3.01 3.76
C SER A 442 -45.24 -1.99 2.62
N THR A 443 -44.16 -1.22 2.56
CA THR A 443 -43.92 -0.20 1.53
C THR A 443 -43.03 -0.70 0.38
N PHE A 444 -42.50 -1.93 0.46
CA PHE A 444 -41.57 -2.48 -0.53
C PHE A 444 -42.13 -2.39 -1.96
N MET A 445 -43.37 -2.85 -2.17
CA MET A 445 -44.00 -2.84 -3.51
C MET A 445 -44.09 -1.43 -4.09
N GLU A 446 -44.46 -0.44 -3.28
CA GLU A 446 -44.57 0.95 -3.73
C GLU A 446 -43.19 1.51 -4.10
N ARG A 447 -42.16 1.23 -3.31
CA ARG A 447 -40.79 1.69 -3.60
C ARG A 447 -40.23 1.02 -4.85
N THR A 448 -40.41 -0.29 -4.99
CA THR A 448 -39.89 -1.07 -6.13
C THR A 448 -40.53 -0.63 -7.45
N LEU A 449 -41.82 -0.33 -7.47
CA LEU A 449 -42.51 0.16 -8.68
C LEU A 449 -42.10 1.58 -9.09
N LYS A 450 -41.46 2.35 -8.20
CA LYS A 450 -40.90 3.68 -8.50
C LYS A 450 -39.47 3.63 -9.07
N LEU A 451 -38.84 2.44 -9.13
CA LEU A 451 -37.52 2.28 -9.73
C LEU A 451 -37.57 2.52 -11.26
N ALA A 452 -36.43 2.90 -11.83
CA ALA A 452 -36.35 3.30 -13.23
C ALA A 452 -36.22 2.09 -14.18
N GLY A 453 -36.81 2.21 -15.38
CA GLY A 453 -36.65 1.25 -16.47
C GLY A 453 -37.17 -0.15 -16.12
N ASN A 454 -36.36 -1.17 -16.38
CA ASN A 454 -36.73 -2.58 -16.17
C ASN A 454 -36.42 -3.11 -14.75
N GLN A 455 -35.81 -2.29 -13.88
CA GLN A 455 -35.46 -2.69 -12.52
C GLN A 455 -36.66 -3.21 -11.69
N PRO A 456 -37.88 -2.62 -11.77
CA PRO A 456 -39.03 -3.18 -11.06
C PRO A 456 -39.31 -4.64 -11.44
N LEU A 457 -39.20 -4.97 -12.73
CA LEU A 457 -39.43 -6.32 -13.23
C LEU A 457 -38.34 -7.29 -12.72
N GLU A 458 -37.07 -6.91 -12.84
CA GLU A 458 -35.94 -7.72 -12.38
C GLU A 458 -36.02 -8.05 -10.88
N VAL A 459 -36.38 -7.06 -10.05
CA VAL A 459 -36.54 -7.25 -8.61
C VAL A 459 -37.71 -8.19 -8.31
N LEU A 460 -38.86 -7.98 -8.94
CA LEU A 460 -40.06 -8.80 -8.68
C LEU A 460 -39.92 -10.23 -9.21
N GLU A 461 -39.28 -10.42 -10.36
CA GLU A 461 -38.95 -11.76 -10.90
C GLU A 461 -37.98 -12.49 -9.96
N THR A 462 -37.00 -11.79 -9.40
CA THR A 462 -36.08 -12.36 -8.41
C THR A 462 -36.83 -12.81 -7.16
N VAL A 463 -37.72 -11.97 -6.62
CA VAL A 463 -38.56 -12.33 -5.45
C VAL A 463 -39.45 -13.54 -5.74
N LYS A 464 -40.13 -13.55 -6.90
CA LYS A 464 -40.97 -14.69 -7.32
C LYS A 464 -40.16 -15.97 -7.41
N ARG A 465 -38.96 -15.89 -8.00
CA ARG A 465 -38.06 -17.04 -8.16
C ARG A 465 -37.65 -17.61 -6.82
N VAL A 466 -37.17 -16.78 -5.89
CA VAL A 466 -36.70 -17.23 -4.56
C VAL A 466 -37.82 -17.81 -3.70
N ILE A 467 -39.01 -17.18 -3.72
CA ILE A 467 -40.09 -17.55 -2.81
C ILE A 467 -40.97 -18.69 -3.37
N ILE A 468 -41.11 -18.76 -4.69
CA ILE A 468 -42.06 -19.65 -5.37
C ILE A 468 -41.33 -20.63 -6.31
N ASP A 469 -40.71 -20.14 -7.39
CA ASP A 469 -40.32 -21.01 -8.51
C ASP A 469 -39.14 -21.94 -8.15
N ASP A 470 -38.11 -21.41 -7.49
CA ASP A 470 -36.83 -22.09 -7.18
C ASP A 470 -36.69 -22.41 -5.68
N ARG A 471 -37.77 -22.32 -4.90
CA ARG A 471 -37.73 -22.59 -3.45
C ARG A 471 -37.31 -24.05 -3.18
N PRO A 472 -36.14 -24.32 -2.59
CA PRO A 472 -35.72 -25.69 -2.34
C PRO A 472 -36.46 -26.29 -1.13
N GLU A 473 -36.85 -27.55 -1.25
CA GLU A 473 -37.45 -28.34 -0.15
C GLU A 473 -36.45 -29.35 0.44
N SER A 474 -35.34 -29.59 -0.27
CA SER A 474 -34.30 -30.54 0.11
C SER A 474 -32.95 -30.12 -0.47
N PHE A 475 -31.87 -30.69 0.07
CA PHE A 475 -30.53 -30.48 -0.49
C PHE A 475 -30.42 -31.00 -1.94
N GLN A 476 -31.14 -32.06 -2.29
CA GLN A 476 -31.20 -32.58 -3.66
C GLN A 476 -31.79 -31.56 -4.63
N HIS A 477 -32.80 -30.78 -4.21
CA HIS A 477 -33.33 -29.69 -5.03
C HIS A 477 -32.29 -28.59 -5.25
N CYS A 478 -31.47 -28.26 -4.23
CA CYS A 478 -30.36 -27.33 -4.40
C CYS A 478 -29.32 -27.84 -5.41
N VAL A 479 -29.00 -29.14 -5.39
CA VAL A 479 -28.07 -29.74 -6.36
C VAL A 479 -28.64 -29.67 -7.78
N MET A 480 -29.93 -29.96 -7.94
CA MET A 480 -30.63 -29.84 -9.23
C MET A 480 -30.60 -28.40 -9.74
N TRP A 481 -30.92 -27.43 -8.88
CA TRP A 481 -30.87 -26.01 -9.20
C TRP A 481 -29.46 -25.59 -9.63
N ALA A 482 -28.43 -25.97 -8.87
CA ALA A 482 -27.04 -25.65 -9.20
C ALA A 482 -26.62 -26.22 -10.56
N ARG A 483 -27.05 -27.45 -10.88
CA ARG A 483 -26.79 -28.07 -12.19
C ARG A 483 -27.50 -27.33 -13.33
N LEU A 484 -28.74 -26.89 -13.13
CA LEU A 484 -29.49 -26.13 -14.14
C LEU A 484 -28.89 -24.74 -14.33
N HIS A 485 -28.55 -24.06 -13.24
CA HIS A 485 -27.90 -22.76 -13.28
C HIS A 485 -26.53 -22.84 -13.98
N TRP A 486 -25.75 -23.91 -13.75
CA TRP A 486 -24.51 -24.16 -14.48
C TRP A 486 -24.74 -24.25 -16.00
N GLU A 487 -25.76 -24.98 -16.44
CA GLU A 487 -26.09 -25.08 -17.88
C GLU A 487 -26.43 -23.70 -18.44
N GLU A 488 -27.24 -22.94 -17.70
CA GLU A 488 -27.68 -21.62 -18.13
C GLU A 488 -26.48 -20.68 -18.36
N GLN A 489 -25.58 -20.57 -17.37
CA GLN A 489 -24.46 -19.63 -17.43
C GLN A 489 -23.35 -20.08 -18.38
N TYR A 490 -22.98 -21.37 -18.36
CA TYR A 490 -21.77 -21.85 -19.05
C TYR A 490 -22.04 -22.55 -20.40
N HIS A 491 -23.30 -22.85 -20.70
CA HIS A 491 -23.71 -23.43 -21.98
C HIS A 491 -24.71 -22.56 -22.72
N ASN A 492 -25.89 -22.31 -22.15
CA ASN A 492 -27.02 -21.69 -22.87
C ASN A 492 -26.70 -20.24 -23.25
N GLN A 493 -26.23 -19.43 -22.30
CA GLN A 493 -25.87 -18.04 -22.59
C GLN A 493 -24.72 -17.93 -23.60
N ILE A 494 -23.74 -18.83 -23.52
CA ILE A 494 -22.63 -18.87 -24.49
C ILE A 494 -23.13 -19.26 -25.88
N SER A 495 -24.02 -20.25 -25.97
CA SER A 495 -24.66 -20.64 -27.22
C SER A 495 -25.52 -19.52 -27.80
N GLN A 496 -26.26 -18.79 -26.96
CA GLN A 496 -27.03 -17.62 -27.36
C GLN A 496 -26.13 -16.48 -27.86
N LEU A 497 -24.98 -16.27 -27.22
CA LEU A 497 -24.00 -15.28 -27.65
C LEU A 497 -23.41 -15.64 -29.02
N LEU A 498 -23.08 -16.90 -29.26
CA LEU A 498 -22.60 -17.38 -30.56
C LEU A 498 -23.68 -17.40 -31.64
N TYR A 499 -24.95 -17.56 -31.28
CA TYR A 499 -26.07 -17.39 -32.20
C TYR A 499 -26.19 -15.93 -32.66
N ASN A 500 -26.09 -14.99 -31.72
CA ASN A 500 -26.14 -13.55 -32.01
C ASN A 500 -24.89 -13.09 -32.75
N PHE A 501 -23.73 -13.66 -32.42
CA PHE A 501 -22.44 -13.35 -33.02
C PHE A 501 -21.70 -14.60 -33.50
N PRO A 502 -21.99 -15.09 -34.72
CA PRO A 502 -21.36 -16.29 -35.26
C PRO A 502 -19.82 -16.26 -35.20
N PRO A 503 -19.13 -17.41 -35.01
CA PRO A 503 -17.67 -17.47 -34.90
C PRO A 503 -16.90 -16.87 -36.09
N ASP A 504 -17.50 -16.90 -37.27
CA ASP A 504 -16.96 -16.40 -38.55
C ASP A 504 -17.48 -15.00 -38.93
N GLN A 505 -18.26 -14.36 -38.05
CA GLN A 505 -18.84 -13.06 -38.33
C GLN A 505 -17.75 -12.01 -38.60
N LEU A 506 -18.00 -11.19 -39.63
CA LEU A 506 -17.18 -10.02 -39.95
C LEU A 506 -17.85 -8.74 -39.46
N THR A 507 -17.04 -7.75 -39.13
CA THR A 507 -17.44 -6.38 -38.85
C THR A 507 -17.77 -5.63 -40.14
N SER A 508 -18.30 -4.41 -40.02
CA SER A 508 -18.60 -3.54 -41.18
C SER A 508 -17.37 -3.19 -42.02
N THR A 509 -16.16 -3.30 -41.46
CA THR A 509 -14.88 -3.07 -42.16
C THR A 509 -14.32 -4.34 -42.80
N GLY A 510 -15.00 -5.48 -42.69
CA GLY A 510 -14.55 -6.78 -43.19
C GLY A 510 -13.55 -7.50 -42.27
N ALA A 511 -13.18 -6.92 -41.13
CA ALA A 511 -12.34 -7.58 -40.14
C ALA A 511 -13.14 -8.59 -39.30
N PRO A 512 -12.55 -9.71 -38.82
CA PRO A 512 -13.22 -10.67 -37.96
C PRO A 512 -13.75 -10.03 -36.67
N PHE A 513 -15.00 -10.32 -36.31
CA PHE A 513 -15.63 -9.83 -35.08
C PHE A 513 -14.90 -10.33 -33.83
N TRP A 514 -14.56 -11.63 -33.82
CA TRP A 514 -13.79 -12.27 -32.76
C TRP A 514 -12.29 -12.08 -32.97
N SER A 515 -11.80 -10.87 -32.68
CA SER A 515 -10.39 -10.52 -32.77
C SER A 515 -9.96 -9.57 -31.64
N GLY A 516 -8.66 -9.53 -31.35
CA GLY A 516 -8.07 -8.68 -30.31
C GLY A 516 -8.70 -8.93 -28.93
N PRO A 517 -9.39 -7.94 -28.35
CA PRO A 517 -9.99 -8.07 -27.01
C PRO A 517 -11.22 -8.99 -26.95
N LYS A 518 -11.79 -9.43 -28.08
CA LYS A 518 -12.95 -10.33 -28.13
C LYS A 518 -12.50 -11.75 -28.42
N ARG A 519 -12.47 -12.59 -27.39
CA ARG A 519 -12.13 -14.01 -27.49
C ARG A 519 -13.40 -14.80 -27.83
N CYS A 520 -13.37 -15.58 -28.92
CA CYS A 520 -14.51 -16.42 -29.31
C CYS A 520 -14.76 -17.49 -28.24
N PRO A 521 -15.92 -17.51 -27.56
CA PRO A 521 -16.19 -18.44 -26.49
C PRO A 521 -16.53 -19.83 -27.04
N LYS A 522 -16.57 -20.82 -26.16
CA LYS A 522 -17.06 -22.17 -26.48
C LYS A 522 -18.05 -22.60 -25.40
N PRO A 523 -19.24 -23.08 -25.77
CA PRO A 523 -20.18 -23.60 -24.78
C PRO A 523 -19.58 -24.83 -24.12
N LEU A 524 -19.70 -24.92 -22.80
CA LEU A 524 -19.20 -26.06 -22.04
C LEU A 524 -20.28 -27.14 -21.92
N ASN A 525 -19.90 -28.40 -22.00
CA ASN A 525 -20.78 -29.51 -21.67
C ASN A 525 -20.48 -29.98 -20.25
N PHE A 526 -21.51 -30.20 -19.45
CA PHE A 526 -21.33 -30.63 -18.08
C PHE A 526 -20.69 -32.02 -18.03
N ASP A 527 -19.61 -32.15 -17.29
CA ASP A 527 -18.99 -33.43 -16.95
C ASP A 527 -18.86 -33.51 -15.42
N VAL A 528 -19.40 -34.58 -14.84
CA VAL A 528 -19.34 -34.82 -13.39
C VAL A 528 -17.92 -35.20 -12.92
N ASN A 529 -17.02 -35.55 -13.84
CA ASN A 529 -15.66 -36.01 -13.53
C ASN A 529 -14.57 -34.93 -13.69
N ASN A 530 -14.94 -33.74 -14.17
CA ASN A 530 -14.07 -32.56 -14.20
C ASN A 530 -14.21 -31.83 -12.86
#